data_AF-A0A6A5GWZ7-F1
#
_entry.id   AF-A0A6A5GWZ7-F1
#
_cell.length_a   1.000
_cell.length_b   1.000
_cell.length_c   1.000
_cell.angle_alpha   90.00
_cell.angle_beta   90.00
_cell.angle_gamma   90.00
#
_symmetry.space_group_name_H-M   'P 1'
#
loop_
_entity.id
_entity.type
_entity.pdbx_description
1 polymer ?
#
loop_
_entity_poly.entity_id
_entity_poly.type
_entity_poly.pdbx_seq_one_letter_code
_entity_poly.pdbx_strand_id
1 'polypeptide(L)'
;MSWTWSPCASEDEMIYLLRDCRCSSEIRIHSKAPPNFRFSNNFRRIDCLDISNSNWVTIDNLLTMDGIDIHLEKACFTSSDLNVFLRHWLSGGCPRLKLFCARTGSVDIFQVLAGLLDNAVLVEERGDYTR
;
A
#
# COMPACT_ATOMS: atom_id res chain seq x y z
N MET A 1 -29.09 -4.14 -9.07
CA MET A 1 -28.04 -4.89 -8.38
C MET A 1 -27.79 -4.21 -7.04
N SER A 2 -28.21 -4.85 -5.95
CA SER A 2 -28.11 -4.29 -4.60
C SER A 2 -26.65 -4.33 -4.13
N TRP A 3 -26.06 -3.18 -3.84
CA TRP A 3 -24.82 -3.09 -3.09
C TRP A 3 -25.10 -3.54 -1.66
N THR A 4 -24.90 -4.83 -1.37
CA THR A 4 -24.90 -5.32 0.01
C THR A 4 -23.76 -4.62 0.73
N TRP A 5 -24.13 -3.80 1.71
CA TRP A 5 -23.24 -3.07 2.60
C TRP A 5 -22.21 -4.05 3.19
N SER A 6 -20.96 -4.02 2.73
CA SER A 6 -19.90 -4.68 3.49
C SER A 6 -19.81 -3.98 4.83
N PRO A 7 -19.98 -4.69 5.97
CA PRO A 7 -19.84 -4.07 7.27
C PRO A 7 -18.45 -3.44 7.36
N CYS A 8 -18.41 -2.22 7.90
CA CYS A 8 -17.16 -1.57 8.25
C CYS A 8 -16.46 -2.46 9.29
N ALA A 9 -15.17 -2.76 9.11
CA ALA A 9 -14.43 -3.42 10.18
C ALA A 9 -14.39 -2.50 11.40
N SER A 10 -14.40 -3.05 12.61
CA SER A 10 -14.14 -2.26 13.82
C SER A 10 -12.67 -1.83 13.89
N GLU A 11 -12.37 -0.80 14.68
CA GLU A 11 -11.00 -0.35 14.90
C GLU A 11 -10.13 -1.45 15.54
N ASP A 12 -10.67 -2.19 16.51
CA ASP A 12 -9.97 -3.29 17.18
C ASP A 12 -9.66 -4.45 16.22
N GLU A 13 -10.60 -4.81 15.33
CA GLU A 13 -10.36 -5.83 14.31
C GLU A 13 -9.25 -5.39 13.34
N MET A 14 -9.29 -4.13 12.89
CA MET A 14 -8.26 -3.56 12.02
C MET A 14 -6.89 -3.58 12.71
N ILE A 15 -6.80 -3.10 13.95
CA ILE A 15 -5.55 -3.09 14.72
C ILE A 15 -5.03 -4.52 14.93
N TYR A 16 -5.92 -5.44 15.31
CA TYR A 16 -5.55 -6.84 15.50
C TYR A 16 -4.98 -7.44 14.23
N LEU A 17 -5.63 -7.27 13.07
CA LEU A 17 -5.14 -7.79 11.80
C LEU A 17 -3.76 -7.23 11.44
N LEU A 18 -3.61 -5.90 11.53
CA LEU A 18 -2.42 -5.19 11.06
C LEU A 18 -1.19 -5.37 11.97
N ARG A 19 -1.39 -5.63 13.27
CA ARG A 19 -0.32 -5.70 14.27
C ARG A 19 -0.19 -7.04 14.98
N ASP A 20 -1.31 -7.62 15.40
CA ASP A 20 -1.31 -8.69 16.42
C ASP A 20 -1.55 -10.09 15.86
N CYS A 21 -2.25 -10.19 14.72
CA CYS A 21 -2.60 -11.46 14.07
C CYS A 21 -1.34 -12.16 13.54
N ARG A 22 -0.95 -13.30 14.11
CA ARG A 22 0.27 -14.04 13.70
C ARG A 22 0.02 -15.30 12.88
N CYS A 23 -1.24 -15.63 12.60
CA CYS A 23 -1.60 -16.91 11.98
C CYS A 23 -1.46 -16.94 10.45
N SER A 24 -1.30 -15.79 9.80
CA SER A 24 -1.23 -15.68 8.35
C SER A 24 0.03 -14.94 7.91
N SER A 25 0.57 -15.29 6.75
CA SER A 25 1.57 -14.47 6.04
C SER A 25 0.91 -13.44 5.11
N GLU A 26 -0.40 -13.52 4.94
CA GLU A 26 -1.19 -12.70 4.03
C GLU A 26 -2.37 -12.04 4.73
N ILE A 27 -2.65 -10.78 4.38
CA ILE A 27 -3.82 -10.04 4.84
C ILE A 27 -4.53 -9.45 3.63
N ARG A 28 -5.84 -9.69 3.56
CA ARG A 28 -6.75 -9.06 2.61
C ARG A 28 -7.84 -8.28 3.35
N ILE A 29 -7.91 -6.97 3.13
CA ILE A 29 -8.91 -6.08 3.75
C ILE A 29 -9.74 -5.43 2.65
N HIS A 30 -10.89 -6.03 2.36
CA HIS A 30 -11.83 -5.53 1.34
C HIS A 30 -12.95 -4.66 1.92
N SER A 31 -13.05 -4.57 3.24
CA SER A 31 -13.99 -3.69 3.95
C SER A 31 -13.53 -2.23 3.94
N LYS A 32 -14.44 -1.31 4.31
CA LYS A 32 -14.04 0.06 4.64
C LYS A 32 -13.47 0.08 6.06
N ALA A 33 -12.47 0.93 6.28
CA ALA A 33 -12.00 1.25 7.62
C ALA A 33 -13.04 2.13 8.35
N PRO A 34 -13.06 2.09 9.69
CA PRO A 34 -13.86 3.00 10.50
C PRO A 34 -13.69 4.47 10.08
N PRO A 35 -14.71 5.32 10.27
CA PRO A 35 -14.56 6.76 10.07
C PRO A 35 -13.37 7.31 10.88
N ASN A 36 -12.53 8.11 10.23
CA ASN A 36 -11.32 8.71 10.82
C ASN A 36 -10.27 7.72 11.33
N PHE A 37 -10.33 6.44 10.92
CA PHE A 37 -9.32 5.45 11.29
C PHE A 37 -7.92 5.93 10.89
N ARG A 38 -6.99 5.79 11.84
CA ARG A 38 -5.56 6.04 11.63
C ARG A 38 -4.78 4.91 12.27
N PHE A 39 -3.82 4.37 11.53
CA PHE A 39 -2.93 3.37 12.06
C PHE A 39 -1.55 4.02 12.26
N SER A 40 -1.17 4.29 13.50
CA SER A 40 0.12 4.90 13.86
C SER A 40 1.12 3.88 14.45
N ASN A 41 0.72 2.62 14.57
CA ASN A 41 1.59 1.54 15.01
C ASN A 41 2.44 1.03 13.84
N ASN A 42 3.47 0.26 14.16
CA ASN A 42 4.17 -0.52 13.15
C ASN A 42 3.30 -1.68 12.70
N PHE A 43 3.22 -1.89 11.38
CA PHE A 43 2.65 -3.10 10.82
C PHE A 43 3.50 -4.28 11.29
N ARG A 44 2.85 -5.41 11.55
CA ARG A 44 3.59 -6.65 11.68
C ARG A 44 4.28 -6.99 10.36
N ARG A 45 5.31 -7.82 10.46
CA ARG A 45 5.93 -8.43 9.29
C ARG A 45 4.90 -9.25 8.50
N ILE A 46 4.81 -9.01 7.19
CA ILE A 46 3.86 -9.67 6.31
C ILE A 46 4.53 -10.07 4.99
N ASP A 47 4.00 -11.07 4.31
CA ASP A 47 4.43 -11.43 2.96
C ASP A 47 3.53 -10.72 1.94
N CYS A 48 2.21 -10.79 2.08
CA CYS A 48 1.27 -10.12 1.16
C CYS A 48 0.23 -9.27 1.91
N LEU A 49 0.10 -8.01 1.50
CA LEU A 49 -0.92 -7.08 1.98
C LEU A 49 -1.76 -6.57 0.82
N ASP A 50 -3.07 -6.81 0.85
CA ASP A 50 -4.03 -6.31 -0.14
C ASP A 50 -5.15 -5.54 0.58
N ILE A 51 -5.32 -4.26 0.27
CA ILE A 51 -6.31 -3.38 0.89
C ILE A 51 -7.12 -2.66 -0.18
N SER A 52 -8.45 -2.89 -0.23
CA SER A 52 -9.33 -2.29 -1.23
C SER A 52 -9.74 -0.83 -0.99
N ASN A 53 -9.73 -0.39 0.28
CA ASN A 53 -10.08 0.97 0.68
C ASN A 53 -8.95 1.53 1.55
N SER A 54 -7.80 1.78 0.93
CA SER A 54 -6.55 2.12 1.62
C SER A 54 -6.34 3.63 1.81
N ASN A 55 -7.41 4.43 1.79
CA ASN A 55 -7.34 5.89 1.92
C ASN A 55 -6.81 6.38 3.29
N TRP A 56 -6.77 5.49 4.28
CA TRP A 56 -6.22 5.75 5.61
C TRP A 56 -4.74 5.40 5.74
N VAL A 57 -4.16 4.69 4.76
CA VAL A 57 -2.73 4.33 4.76
C VAL A 57 -1.92 5.58 4.47
N THR A 58 -0.97 5.90 5.34
CA THR A 58 -0.11 7.07 5.21
C THR A 58 1.25 6.72 4.62
N ILE A 59 2.02 7.74 4.23
CA ILE A 59 3.42 7.56 3.85
C ILE A 59 4.26 6.97 4.99
N ASP A 60 4.04 7.39 6.24
CA ASP A 60 4.75 6.85 7.41
C ASP A 60 4.51 5.34 7.59
N ASN A 61 3.30 4.88 7.26
CA ASN A 61 3.00 3.45 7.24
C ASN A 61 3.85 2.71 6.21
N LEU A 62 3.99 3.25 4.99
CA LEU A 62 4.79 2.62 3.94
C LEU A 62 6.29 2.60 4.28
N LEU A 63 6.82 3.70 4.81
CA LEU A 63 8.24 3.83 5.17
C LEU A 63 8.68 2.87 6.28
N THR A 64 7.74 2.31 7.03
CA THR A 64 8.01 1.41 8.15
C THR A 64 7.52 -0.03 7.90
N MET A 65 6.87 -0.29 6.76
CA MET A 65 6.24 -1.58 6.49
C MET A 65 7.28 -2.65 6.12
N ASP A 66 7.25 -3.78 6.84
CA ASP A 66 8.06 -4.96 6.51
C ASP A 66 7.24 -5.99 5.71
N GLY A 67 6.93 -5.62 4.46
CA GLY A 67 6.16 -6.41 3.47
C GLY A 67 7.02 -6.97 2.33
N ILE A 68 6.52 -8.01 1.63
CA ILE A 68 7.11 -8.47 0.35
C ILE A 68 6.29 -7.96 -0.84
N ASP A 69 4.97 -8.07 -0.75
CA ASP A 69 4.02 -7.72 -1.80
C ASP A 69 2.89 -6.85 -1.21
N ILE A 70 2.73 -5.63 -1.73
CA ILE A 70 1.78 -4.64 -1.21
C ILE A 70 0.90 -4.13 -2.35
N HIS A 71 -0.41 -4.33 -2.22
CA HIS A 71 -1.46 -3.85 -3.12
C HIS A 71 -2.40 -2.91 -2.37
N LEU A 72 -2.47 -1.66 -2.82
CA LEU A 72 -3.29 -0.62 -2.22
C LEU A 72 -4.24 -0.03 -3.26
N GLU A 73 -5.53 -0.20 -3.02
CA GLU A 73 -6.58 0.33 -3.88
C GLU A 73 -7.29 1.50 -3.18
N LYS A 74 -7.62 2.55 -3.96
CA LYS A 74 -8.16 3.82 -3.44
C LYS A 74 -7.23 4.48 -2.41
N ALA A 75 -5.93 4.41 -2.65
CA ALA A 75 -4.95 5.11 -1.85
C ALA A 75 -5.05 6.63 -2.07
N CYS A 76 -4.65 7.41 -1.07
CA CYS A 76 -4.67 8.88 -1.11
C CYS A 76 -3.26 9.48 -1.10
N PHE A 77 -2.31 8.84 -1.79
CA PHE A 77 -0.94 9.34 -1.90
C PHE A 77 -0.84 10.49 -2.89
N THR A 78 -0.11 11.54 -2.50
CA THR A 78 0.31 12.62 -3.38
C THR A 78 1.52 12.20 -4.23
N SER A 79 1.82 12.96 -5.29
CA SER A 79 3.06 12.76 -6.06
C SER A 79 4.32 12.83 -5.19
N SER A 80 4.30 13.69 -4.16
CA SER A 80 5.43 13.85 -3.22
C SER A 80 5.58 12.65 -2.31
N ASP A 81 4.48 12.09 -1.78
CA ASP A 81 4.52 10.88 -0.95
C ASP A 81 5.13 9.71 -1.73
N LEU A 82 4.70 9.52 -2.98
CA LEU A 82 5.24 8.48 -3.86
C LEU A 82 6.73 8.71 -4.18
N ASN A 83 7.16 9.95 -4.44
CA ASN A 83 8.58 10.24 -4.66
C ASN A 83 9.42 9.89 -3.41
N VAL A 84 8.97 10.30 -2.22
CA VAL A 84 9.63 9.99 -0.94
C VAL A 84 9.72 8.48 -0.75
N PHE A 85 8.62 7.76 -0.96
CA PHE A 85 8.58 6.30 -0.83
C PHE A 85 9.54 5.61 -1.81
N LEU A 86 9.51 5.98 -3.09
CA LEU A 86 10.36 5.38 -4.11
C LEU A 86 11.84 5.59 -3.79
N ARG A 87 12.25 6.80 -3.39
CA ARG A 87 13.63 7.07 -2.98
C ARG A 87 14.03 6.26 -1.75
N HIS A 88 13.15 6.16 -0.77
CA HIS A 88 13.39 5.36 0.43
C HIS A 88 13.59 3.88 0.08
N TRP A 89 12.72 3.31 -0.74
CA TRP A 89 12.82 1.92 -1.17
C TRP A 89 14.10 1.67 -1.99
N LEU A 90 14.40 2.52 -2.98
CA LEU A 90 15.61 2.41 -3.81
C LEU A 90 16.92 2.58 -3.03
N SER A 91 16.86 3.26 -1.87
CA SER A 91 17.99 3.40 -0.94
C SER A 91 18.13 2.23 0.04
N GLY A 92 17.29 1.18 -0.10
CA GLY A 92 17.31 -0.01 0.74
C GLY A 92 16.45 0.07 2.01
N GLY A 93 15.59 1.09 2.14
CA GLY A 93 14.75 1.30 3.33
C GLY A 93 13.68 0.22 3.56
N CYS A 94 13.22 -0.44 2.49
CA CYS A 94 12.27 -1.56 2.55
C CYS A 94 12.91 -2.84 1.97
N PRO A 95 13.82 -3.52 2.70
CA PRO A 95 14.69 -4.55 2.13
C PRO A 95 13.98 -5.85 1.70
N ARG A 96 12.77 -6.11 2.19
CA ARG A 96 11.95 -7.28 1.80
C ARG A 96 11.00 -6.99 0.66
N LEU A 97 10.73 -5.73 0.35
CA LEU A 97 9.73 -5.33 -0.61
C LEU A 97 10.18 -5.70 -2.04
N LYS A 98 9.33 -6.46 -2.72
CA LYS A 98 9.53 -6.92 -4.10
C LYS A 98 8.50 -6.31 -5.06
N LEU A 99 7.29 -6.04 -4.57
CA LEU A 99 6.24 -5.42 -5.36
C LEU A 99 5.44 -4.43 -4.51
N PHE A 100 5.28 -3.23 -5.06
CA PHE A 100 4.36 -2.22 -4.57
C PHE A 100 3.45 -1.80 -5.72
N CYS A 101 2.14 -1.94 -5.52
CA CYS A 101 1.12 -1.50 -6.44
C CYS A 101 0.15 -0.59 -5.68
N ALA A 102 -0.08 0.61 -6.19
CA ALA A 102 -1.06 1.53 -5.63
C ALA A 102 -1.93 2.12 -6.72
N ARG A 103 -3.25 1.97 -6.60
CA ARG A 103 -4.24 2.76 -7.35
C ARG A 103 -4.59 3.99 -6.53
N THR A 104 -4.13 5.13 -7.00
CA THR A 104 -4.38 6.46 -6.41
C THR A 104 -5.20 7.33 -7.37
N GLY A 105 -5.51 8.55 -6.94
CA GLY A 105 -6.05 9.59 -7.81
C GLY A 105 -5.03 10.06 -8.86
N SER A 106 -5.28 11.22 -9.47
CA SER A 106 -4.32 11.80 -10.42
C SER A 106 -3.03 12.17 -9.71
N VAL A 107 -1.90 11.75 -10.28
CA VAL A 107 -0.54 12.13 -9.85
C VAL A 107 0.24 12.68 -11.02
N ASP A 108 1.20 13.56 -10.73
CA ASP A 108 2.15 14.04 -11.72
C ASP A 108 3.35 13.07 -11.74
N ILE A 109 3.48 12.31 -12.82
CA ILE A 109 4.55 11.31 -12.97
C ILE A 109 5.94 11.94 -12.96
N PHE A 110 6.11 13.17 -13.45
CA PHE A 110 7.39 13.86 -13.40
C PHE A 110 7.75 14.27 -11.98
N GLN A 111 6.76 14.62 -11.15
CA GLN A 111 6.98 14.86 -9.73
C GLN A 111 7.26 13.56 -8.96
N VAL A 112 6.54 12.48 -9.28
CA VAL A 112 6.78 11.14 -8.69
C VAL A 112 8.19 10.65 -8.99
N LEU A 113 8.67 10.84 -10.22
CA LEU A 113 10.01 10.41 -10.67
C LEU A 113 11.08 11.49 -10.54
N ALA A 114 10.77 12.65 -9.94
CA ALA A 114 11.74 13.72 -9.78
C ALA A 114 13.03 13.19 -9.14
N GLY A 115 14.19 13.48 -9.74
CA GLY A 115 15.51 12.99 -9.33
C GLY A 115 15.69 11.47 -9.35
N LEU A 116 14.81 10.73 -10.04
CA LEU A 116 14.89 9.30 -10.35
C LEU A 116 14.76 9.02 -11.85
N LEU A 117 14.38 10.02 -12.65
CA LEU A 117 14.12 9.91 -14.10
C LEU A 117 15.29 9.29 -14.88
N ASP A 118 16.54 9.61 -14.52
CA ASP A 118 17.72 9.10 -15.22
C ASP A 118 17.86 7.57 -15.15
N ASN A 119 17.19 6.93 -14.18
CA ASN A 119 17.15 5.49 -13.99
C ASN A 119 15.76 4.89 -14.29
N ALA A 120 14.82 5.70 -14.78
CA ALA A 120 13.46 5.25 -15.08
C ALA A 120 13.37 4.80 -16.54
N VAL A 121 12.79 3.62 -16.76
CA VAL A 121 12.48 3.10 -18.11
C VAL A 121 10.97 3.04 -18.25
N LEU A 122 10.44 3.67 -19.30
CA LEU A 122 9.03 3.52 -19.66
C LEU A 122 8.81 2.10 -20.20
N VAL A 123 7.89 1.37 -19.61
CA VAL A 123 7.49 0.03 -20.05
C VAL A 123 6.06 0.14 -20.60
N GLU A 124 5.91 0.13 -21.91
CA GLU A 124 4.62 0.29 -22.60
C GLU A 124 3.86 -1.04 -22.78
N GLU A 125 4.54 -2.18 -22.64
CA GLU A 125 3.95 -3.52 -22.78
C GLU A 125 4.27 -4.41 -21.57
N ARG A 126 3.32 -4.54 -20.63
CA ARG A 126 3.31 -5.71 -19.76
C ARG A 126 2.73 -6.86 -20.57
N GLY A 127 3.58 -7.76 -21.05
CA GLY A 127 3.12 -9.09 -21.42
C GLY A 127 2.49 -9.70 -20.17
N ASP A 128 1.17 -9.89 -20.17
CA ASP A 128 0.48 -10.58 -19.09
C ASP A 128 1.06 -11.99 -19.02
N TYR A 129 1.93 -12.24 -18.03
CA TYR A 129 2.27 -13.59 -17.64
C TYR A 129 1.01 -14.19 -17.01
N THR A 130 0.18 -14.78 -17.87
CA THR A 130 -0.87 -15.70 -17.45
C THR A 130 -0.20 -16.82 -16.67
N ARG A 131 -0.59 -16.96 -15.39
CA ARG A 131 -0.25 -18.13 -14.57
C ARG A 131 -1.10 -19.32 -14.98
#